data_AF-A0AAD8WR81-F1
#
_entry.id   AF-A0AAD8WR81-F1
#
_cell.length_a   1.000
_cell.length_b   1.000
_cell.length_c   1.000
_cell.angle_alpha   90.00
_cell.angle_beta   90.00
_cell.angle_gamma   90.00
#
_symmetry.space_group_name_H-M   'P 1'
#
loop_
_entity.id
_entity.type
_entity.pdbx_description
1 polymer ?
#
loop_
_entity_poly.entity_id
_entity_poly.type
_entity_poly.pdbx_seq_one_letter_code
_entity_poly.pdbx_strand_id
1 'polypeptide(L)'
;MRFRCAVKELDSAWYDATNNLMLTADARKVLFEELLWEHRDLAEAHDKCQVIPEASIEAIKEQLAAAQREKEQLIRRPEELGAQKTSYQELKAQLIQLSLDHAKALKAAEADAAAKMHEALEDAGNSNMVLQAELEEAAKALKGVEDKAARLEAERKEYDRLITQTDAHAFRLFPDSQAFAIKRVEEHRVGQAQENLGVPWTPYDHLVALNARVSHMRAIDQNLSDIPDVATQLFRLCGLAKWC
;
A
#
# COMPACT_ATOMS: atom_id res chain seq x y z
N MET A 1 -24.28 96.37 11.26
CA MET A 1 -23.67 97.38 12.17
C MET A 1 -22.98 98.54 11.45
N ARG A 2 -22.36 98.38 10.27
CA ARG A 2 -21.65 99.47 9.56
C ARG A 2 -22.54 100.56 8.92
N PHE A 3 -23.80 100.26 8.60
CA PHE A 3 -24.72 101.21 7.96
C PHE A 3 -25.14 102.40 8.85
N ARG A 4 -25.29 102.20 10.17
CA ARG A 4 -25.71 103.29 11.09
C ARG A 4 -24.64 104.37 11.30
N CYS A 5 -23.36 104.04 11.10
CA CYS A 5 -22.27 105.02 11.19
C CYS A 5 -22.21 105.91 9.95
N ALA A 6 -22.40 105.34 8.75
CA ALA A 6 -22.37 106.10 7.49
C ALA A 6 -23.52 107.14 7.39
N VAL A 7 -24.71 106.82 7.92
CA VAL A 7 -25.87 107.74 7.89
C VAL A 7 -25.65 108.98 8.76
N LYS A 8 -24.99 108.85 9.92
CA LYS A 8 -24.68 110.00 10.79
C LYS A 8 -23.64 110.95 10.21
N GLU A 9 -22.67 110.43 9.45
CA GLU A 9 -21.64 111.24 8.80
C GLU A 9 -22.20 112.01 7.59
N LEU A 10 -23.15 111.42 6.85
CA LEU A 10 -23.86 112.08 5.75
C LEU A 10 -24.79 113.20 6.22
N ASP A 11 -25.55 113.02 7.30
CA ASP A 11 -26.42 114.06 7.89
C ASP A 11 -25.60 115.29 8.34
N SER A 12 -24.42 115.07 8.92
CA SER A 12 -23.49 116.13 9.35
C SER A 12 -22.95 116.94 8.17
N ALA A 13 -22.50 116.26 7.11
CA ALA A 13 -21.90 116.92 5.95
C ALA A 13 -22.94 117.73 5.14
N TRP A 14 -24.20 117.29 5.13
CA TRP A 14 -25.28 117.97 4.42
C TRP A 14 -25.75 119.26 5.10
N TYR A 15 -25.76 119.26 6.44
CA TYR A 15 -26.06 120.45 7.24
C TYR A 15 -25.00 121.56 7.04
N ASP A 16 -23.74 121.19 6.85
CA ASP A 16 -22.64 122.13 6.59
C ASP A 16 -22.64 122.65 5.13
N ALA A 17 -23.02 121.81 4.16
CA ALA A 17 -23.07 122.19 2.75
C ALA A 17 -24.23 123.17 2.44
N THR A 18 -25.38 123.01 3.09
CA THR A 18 -26.58 123.83 2.82
C THR A 18 -26.61 125.18 3.56
N ASN A 19 -25.75 125.38 4.56
CA ASN A 19 -25.58 126.69 5.22
C ASN A 19 -24.54 127.59 4.53
N ASN A 20 -23.59 127.03 3.77
CA ASN A 20 -22.56 127.81 3.06
C ASN A 20 -22.99 128.30 1.66
N LEU A 21 -24.01 127.69 1.07
CA LEU A 21 -24.65 128.21 -0.14
C LEU A 21 -25.89 128.99 0.30
N MET A 22 -25.97 130.31 0.02
CA MET A 22 -27.18 131.12 0.20
C MET A 22 -28.31 130.64 -0.74
N LEU A 23 -28.79 129.43 -0.51
CA LEU A 23 -29.93 128.85 -1.20
C LEU A 23 -31.21 129.36 -0.53
N THR A 24 -32.12 129.85 -1.34
CA THR A 24 -33.47 130.22 -0.95
C THR A 24 -34.18 129.02 -0.32
N ALA A 25 -35.13 129.27 0.58
CA ALA A 25 -35.81 128.21 1.35
C ALA A 25 -36.43 127.11 0.46
N ASP A 26 -36.90 127.47 -0.74
CA ASP A 26 -37.49 126.54 -1.70
C ASP A 26 -36.46 125.58 -2.32
N ALA A 27 -35.22 126.02 -2.56
CA ALA A 27 -34.17 125.16 -3.14
C ALA A 27 -33.67 124.11 -2.13
N ARG A 28 -33.70 124.41 -0.82
CA ARG A 28 -33.35 123.44 0.23
C ARG A 28 -34.38 122.32 0.36
N LYS A 29 -35.66 122.63 0.13
CA LYS A 29 -36.74 121.63 0.24
C LYS A 29 -36.69 120.59 -0.87
N VAL A 30 -36.44 121.02 -2.11
CA VAL A 30 -36.35 120.12 -3.27
C VAL A 30 -35.19 119.14 -3.13
N LEU A 31 -34.00 119.63 -2.74
CA LEU A 31 -32.82 118.77 -2.56
C LEU A 31 -33.00 117.77 -1.38
N PHE A 32 -33.71 118.15 -0.32
CA PHE A 32 -34.01 117.23 0.79
C PHE A 32 -35.03 116.15 0.39
N GLU A 33 -36.02 116.51 -0.44
CA GLU A 33 -36.97 115.53 -0.99
C GLU A 33 -36.31 114.55 -1.97
N GLU A 34 -35.36 115.01 -2.82
CA GLU A 34 -34.55 114.13 -3.66
C GLU A 34 -33.69 113.15 -2.86
N LEU A 35 -33.04 113.61 -1.78
CA LEU A 35 -32.21 112.74 -0.94
C LEU A 35 -33.01 111.71 -0.16
N LEU A 36 -34.22 112.08 0.30
CA LEU A 36 -35.15 111.14 0.91
C LEU A 36 -35.62 110.09 -0.10
N TRP A 37 -35.73 110.45 -1.38
CA TRP A 37 -36.06 109.53 -2.46
C TRP A 37 -34.91 108.54 -2.73
N GLU A 38 -33.68 109.02 -2.84
CA GLU A 38 -32.50 108.16 -3.02
C GLU A 38 -32.27 107.23 -1.82
N HIS A 39 -32.47 107.71 -0.58
CA HIS A 39 -32.35 106.86 0.60
C HIS A 39 -33.46 105.81 0.68
N ARG A 40 -34.67 106.11 0.21
CA ARG A 40 -35.76 105.13 0.12
C ARG A 40 -35.42 104.06 -0.91
N ASP A 41 -34.90 104.43 -2.07
CA ASP A 41 -34.49 103.48 -3.11
C ASP A 41 -33.33 102.59 -2.66
N LEU A 42 -32.35 103.14 -1.93
CA LEU A 42 -31.25 102.36 -1.35
C LEU A 42 -31.72 101.41 -0.24
N ALA A 43 -32.70 101.82 0.58
CA ALA A 43 -33.29 100.94 1.59
C ALA A 43 -34.11 99.81 0.93
N GLU A 44 -34.86 100.11 -0.12
CA GLU A 44 -35.61 99.10 -0.89
C GLU A 44 -34.69 98.16 -1.69
N ALA A 45 -33.55 98.66 -2.18
CA ALA A 45 -32.53 97.85 -2.83
C ALA A 45 -31.82 96.92 -1.84
N HIS A 46 -31.59 97.36 -0.60
CA HIS A 46 -31.00 96.52 0.45
C HIS A 46 -31.97 95.42 0.91
N ASP A 47 -33.28 95.70 0.96
CA ASP A 47 -34.30 94.69 1.29
C ASP A 47 -34.50 93.68 0.14
N LYS A 48 -34.24 94.10 -1.11
CA LYS A 48 -34.21 93.22 -2.31
C LYS A 48 -32.90 92.42 -2.45
N CYS A 49 -31.84 92.79 -1.75
CA CYS A 49 -30.63 91.98 -1.62
C CYS A 49 -30.91 90.80 -0.68
N GLN A 50 -31.47 89.74 -1.24
CA GLN A 50 -31.66 88.45 -0.57
C GLN A 50 -30.35 88.01 0.08
N VAL A 51 -30.32 88.04 1.42
CA VAL A 51 -29.34 87.31 2.21
C VAL A 51 -29.53 85.84 1.86
N ILE A 52 -28.52 85.22 1.26
CA ILE A 52 -28.54 83.77 0.99
C ILE A 52 -28.85 83.08 2.34
N PRO A 53 -29.93 82.28 2.43
CA PRO A 53 -30.29 81.64 3.69
C PRO A 53 -29.13 80.76 4.18
N GLU A 54 -28.76 80.86 5.45
CA GLU A 54 -27.69 80.03 6.06
C GLU A 54 -27.95 78.53 5.86
N ALA A 55 -29.23 78.12 5.78
CA ALA A 55 -29.63 76.76 5.44
C ALA A 55 -29.17 76.29 4.04
N SER A 56 -29.15 77.18 3.05
CA SER A 56 -28.63 76.87 1.71
C SER A 56 -27.10 76.73 1.72
N ILE A 57 -26.41 77.46 2.59
CA ILE A 57 -24.96 77.36 2.75
C ILE A 57 -24.58 76.02 3.39
N GLU A 58 -25.31 75.57 4.41
CA GLU A 58 -25.07 74.25 5.03
C GLU A 58 -25.39 73.09 4.08
N ALA A 59 -26.46 73.18 3.29
CA ALA A 59 -26.75 72.18 2.26
C ALA A 59 -25.63 72.07 1.21
N ILE A 60 -25.06 73.22 0.78
CA ILE A 60 -23.92 73.24 -0.15
C ILE A 60 -22.66 72.63 0.49
N LYS A 61 -22.39 72.91 1.78
CA LYS A 61 -21.26 72.31 2.49
C LYS A 61 -21.40 70.80 2.63
N GLU A 62 -22.60 70.30 2.91
CA GLU A 62 -22.86 68.87 3.01
C GLU A 62 -22.70 68.16 1.66
N GLN A 63 -23.21 68.75 0.58
CA GLN A 63 -22.98 68.25 -0.78
C GLN A 63 -21.51 68.27 -1.17
N LEU A 64 -20.77 69.32 -0.80
CA LEU A 64 -19.32 69.40 -1.04
C LEU A 64 -18.56 68.32 -0.25
N ALA A 65 -18.94 68.09 1.01
CA ALA A 65 -18.34 67.04 1.83
C ALA A 65 -18.67 65.63 1.29
N ALA A 66 -19.90 65.40 0.80
CA ALA A 66 -20.28 64.15 0.15
C ALA A 66 -19.48 63.92 -1.15
N ALA A 67 -19.36 64.94 -2.01
CA ALA A 67 -18.57 64.88 -3.23
C ALA A 67 -17.06 64.69 -2.95
N GLN A 68 -16.54 65.27 -1.87
CA GLN A 68 -15.16 65.02 -1.43
C GLN A 68 -14.95 63.56 -1.00
N ARG A 69 -15.87 62.99 -0.22
CA ARG A 69 -15.81 61.56 0.16
C ARG A 69 -15.90 60.65 -1.06
N GLU A 70 -16.78 60.95 -2.01
CA GLU A 70 -16.91 60.18 -3.25
C GLU A 70 -15.62 60.27 -4.09
N LYS A 71 -15.03 61.46 -4.21
CA LYS A 71 -13.73 61.65 -4.88
C LYS A 71 -12.62 60.85 -4.19
N GLU A 72 -12.56 60.84 -2.87
CA GLU A 72 -11.58 60.05 -2.11
C GLU A 72 -11.78 58.55 -2.35
N GLN A 73 -13.02 58.07 -2.42
CA GLN A 73 -13.32 56.67 -2.76
C GLN A 73 -12.91 56.33 -4.20
N LEU A 74 -13.17 57.23 -5.16
CA LEU A 74 -12.79 57.05 -6.56
C LEU A 74 -11.27 57.07 -6.75
N ILE A 75 -10.52 57.78 -5.91
CA ILE A 75 -9.04 57.77 -5.91
C ILE A 75 -8.48 56.46 -5.37
N ARG A 76 -9.10 55.84 -4.35
CA ARG A 76 -8.65 54.56 -3.77
C ARG A 76 -8.94 53.34 -4.65
N ARG A 77 -10.05 53.36 -5.37
CA ARG A 77 -10.49 52.24 -6.24
C ARG A 77 -9.44 51.77 -7.28
N PRO A 78 -8.71 52.64 -8.00
CA PRO A 78 -7.66 52.19 -8.91
C PRO A 78 -6.46 51.57 -8.20
N GLU A 79 -6.12 52.00 -6.98
CA GLU A 79 -5.05 51.39 -6.18
C GLU A 79 -5.42 49.97 -5.75
N GLU A 80 -6.66 49.78 -5.27
CA GLU A 80 -7.21 48.46 -4.92
C GLU A 80 -7.26 47.52 -6.13
N LEU A 81 -7.71 48.02 -7.29
CA LEU A 81 -7.71 47.26 -8.54
C LEU A 81 -6.29 46.93 -9.02
N GLY A 82 -5.32 47.83 -8.79
CA GLY A 82 -3.91 47.60 -9.06
C GLY A 82 -3.36 46.46 -8.22
N ALA A 83 -3.59 46.51 -6.89
CA ALA A 83 -3.17 45.48 -5.95
C ALA A 83 -3.84 44.12 -6.23
N GLN A 84 -5.12 44.12 -6.62
CA GLN A 84 -5.81 42.89 -7.00
C GLN A 84 -5.22 42.28 -8.29
N LYS A 85 -4.87 43.11 -9.27
CA LYS A 85 -4.23 42.64 -10.50
C LYS A 85 -2.86 42.04 -10.24
N THR A 86 -2.03 42.66 -9.40
CA THR A 86 -0.70 42.13 -9.07
C THR A 86 -0.83 40.79 -8.32
N SER A 87 -1.71 40.73 -7.32
CA SER A 87 -2.00 39.49 -6.58
C SER A 87 -2.49 38.37 -7.51
N TYR A 88 -3.37 38.69 -8.47
CA TYR A 88 -3.82 37.71 -9.46
C TYR A 88 -2.67 37.20 -10.36
N GLN A 89 -1.78 38.08 -10.82
CA GLN A 89 -0.63 37.67 -11.63
C GLN A 89 0.36 36.80 -10.84
N GLU A 90 0.58 37.11 -9.56
CA GLU A 90 1.41 36.30 -8.67
C GLU A 90 0.81 34.90 -8.45
N LEU A 91 -0.48 34.83 -8.12
CA LEU A 91 -1.17 33.54 -7.97
C LEU A 91 -1.15 32.73 -9.27
N LYS A 92 -1.32 33.39 -10.41
CA LYS A 92 -1.22 32.74 -11.72
C LYS A 92 0.19 32.20 -11.97
N ALA A 93 1.23 32.98 -11.67
CA ALA A 93 2.61 32.54 -11.81
C ALA A 93 2.94 31.35 -10.89
N GLN A 94 2.47 31.40 -9.63
CA GLN A 94 2.62 30.31 -8.67
C GLN A 94 1.90 29.03 -9.14
N LEU A 95 0.68 29.15 -9.66
CA LEU A 95 -0.07 28.02 -10.18
C LEU A 95 0.65 27.36 -11.38
N ILE A 96 1.18 28.17 -12.29
CA ILE A 96 1.96 27.68 -13.44
C ILE A 96 3.21 26.94 -12.93
N GLN A 97 3.95 27.54 -12.00
CA GLN A 97 5.16 26.94 -11.45
C GLN A 97 4.87 25.61 -10.74
N LEU A 98 3.84 25.57 -9.89
CA LEU A 98 3.43 24.38 -9.18
C LEU A 98 2.99 23.27 -10.15
N SER A 99 2.28 23.62 -11.23
CA SER A 99 1.87 22.65 -12.26
C SER A 99 3.07 22.05 -12.99
N LEU A 100 4.11 22.86 -13.26
CA LEU A 100 5.34 22.40 -13.91
C LEU A 100 6.16 21.48 -12.98
N ASP A 101 6.28 21.85 -11.71
CA ASP A 101 7.03 21.05 -10.74
C ASP A 101 6.31 19.73 -10.44
N HIS A 102 4.97 19.74 -10.35
CA HIS A 102 4.18 18.52 -10.25
C HIS A 102 4.35 17.62 -11.47
N ALA A 103 4.31 18.17 -12.70
CA ALA A 103 4.51 17.38 -13.92
C ALA A 103 5.92 16.75 -13.98
N LYS A 104 6.95 17.47 -13.53
CA LYS A 104 8.32 16.94 -13.43
C LYS A 104 8.40 15.82 -12.39
N ALA A 105 7.80 16.02 -11.22
CA ALA A 105 7.78 15.02 -10.15
C ALA A 105 7.05 13.74 -10.60
N LEU A 106 5.91 13.89 -11.29
CA LEU A 106 5.15 12.78 -11.83
C LEU A 106 5.95 11.99 -12.87
N LYS A 107 6.60 12.69 -13.82
CA LYS A 107 7.47 12.04 -14.81
C LYS A 107 8.66 11.31 -14.18
N ALA A 108 9.26 11.88 -13.12
CA ALA A 108 10.34 11.23 -12.40
C ALA A 108 9.86 9.98 -11.64
N ALA A 109 8.68 10.06 -11.01
CA ALA A 109 8.07 8.92 -10.32
C ALA A 109 7.68 7.80 -11.30
N GLU A 110 7.16 8.14 -12.48
CA GLU A 110 6.88 7.17 -13.55
C GLU A 110 8.15 6.49 -14.04
N ALA A 111 9.24 7.23 -14.25
CA ALA A 111 10.52 6.66 -14.67
C ALA A 111 11.12 5.74 -13.60
N ASP A 112 11.07 6.13 -12.33
CA ASP A 112 11.51 5.30 -11.19
C ASP A 112 10.66 4.03 -11.05
N ALA A 113 9.33 4.14 -11.18
CA ALA A 113 8.43 2.99 -11.16
C ALA A 113 8.71 2.03 -12.33
N ALA A 114 8.93 2.55 -13.54
CA ALA A 114 9.27 1.74 -14.69
C ALA A 114 10.62 1.02 -14.52
N ALA A 115 11.63 1.69 -13.94
CA ALA A 115 12.92 1.07 -13.64
C ALA A 115 12.78 -0.08 -12.63
N LYS A 116 12.04 0.15 -11.53
CA LYS A 116 11.76 -0.88 -10.51
C LYS A 116 10.98 -2.06 -11.08
N MET A 117 10.01 -1.82 -11.97
CA MET A 117 9.27 -2.89 -12.65
C MET A 117 10.18 -3.71 -13.56
N HIS A 118 11.09 -3.06 -14.29
CA HIS A 118 12.04 -3.78 -15.14
C HIS A 118 12.99 -4.67 -14.32
N GLU A 119 13.55 -4.14 -13.24
CA GLU A 119 14.41 -4.89 -12.32
C GLU A 119 13.66 -6.09 -11.72
N ALA A 120 12.43 -5.89 -11.23
CA ALA A 120 11.61 -6.97 -10.68
C ALA A 120 11.27 -8.05 -11.73
N LEU A 121 11.07 -7.67 -13.00
CA LEU A 121 10.84 -8.63 -14.09
C LEU A 121 12.09 -9.42 -14.43
N GLU A 122 13.26 -8.78 -14.40
CA GLU A 122 14.55 -9.44 -14.61
C GLU A 122 14.84 -10.45 -13.49
N ASP A 123 14.64 -10.06 -12.22
CA ASP A 123 14.79 -10.94 -11.06
C ASP A 123 13.81 -12.12 -11.10
N ALA A 124 12.56 -11.87 -11.49
CA ALA A 124 11.56 -12.92 -11.67
C ALA A 124 11.94 -13.88 -12.81
N GLY A 125 12.48 -13.36 -13.92
CA GLY A 125 13.00 -14.16 -15.02
C GLY A 125 14.16 -15.05 -14.60
N ASN A 126 15.14 -14.50 -13.88
CA ASN A 126 16.28 -15.22 -13.35
C ASN A 126 15.84 -16.32 -12.37
N SER A 127 14.92 -15.98 -11.46
CA SER A 127 14.36 -16.95 -10.50
C SER A 127 13.62 -18.10 -11.19
N ASN A 128 12.86 -17.80 -12.24
CA ASN A 128 12.16 -18.81 -13.02
C ASN A 128 13.14 -19.75 -13.74
N MET A 129 14.23 -19.22 -14.31
CA MET A 129 15.27 -20.04 -14.92
C MET A 129 15.92 -21.00 -13.91
N VAL A 130 16.20 -20.55 -12.69
CA VAL A 130 16.74 -21.40 -11.62
C VAL A 130 15.75 -22.50 -11.26
N LEU A 131 14.49 -22.16 -11.01
CA LEU A 131 13.45 -23.14 -10.66
C LEU A 131 13.23 -24.17 -11.78
N GLN A 132 13.32 -23.76 -13.04
CA GLN A 132 13.22 -24.67 -14.17
C GLN A 132 14.41 -25.66 -14.20
N ALA A 133 15.63 -25.19 -13.95
CA ALA A 133 16.80 -26.06 -13.87
C ALA A 133 16.70 -27.07 -12.70
N GLU A 134 16.26 -26.61 -11.53
CA GLU A 134 16.02 -27.49 -10.36
C GLU A 134 14.94 -28.54 -10.65
N LEU A 135 13.86 -28.16 -11.35
CA LEU A 135 12.80 -29.08 -11.74
C LEU A 135 13.30 -30.15 -12.73
N GLU A 136 14.15 -29.77 -13.68
CA GLU A 136 14.77 -30.72 -14.60
C GLU A 136 15.74 -31.68 -13.89
N GLU A 137 16.50 -31.20 -12.92
CA GLU A 137 17.38 -32.03 -12.09
C GLU A 137 16.58 -33.02 -11.24
N ALA A 138 15.52 -32.54 -10.58
CA ALA A 138 14.61 -33.38 -9.80
C ALA A 138 13.93 -34.45 -10.67
N ALA A 139 13.52 -34.10 -11.89
CA ALA A 139 12.94 -35.06 -12.84
C ALA A 139 13.95 -36.15 -13.26
N LYS A 140 15.22 -35.79 -13.48
CA LYS A 140 16.29 -36.76 -13.75
C LYS A 140 16.54 -37.67 -12.56
N ALA A 141 16.56 -37.11 -11.34
CA ALA A 141 16.73 -37.88 -10.12
C ALA A 141 15.59 -38.88 -9.90
N LEU A 142 14.34 -38.43 -10.10
CA LEU A 142 13.15 -39.28 -9.99
C LEU A 142 13.21 -40.45 -10.96
N LYS A 143 13.53 -40.19 -12.23
CA LYS A 143 13.70 -41.24 -13.23
C LYS A 143 14.79 -42.25 -12.83
N GLY A 144 15.91 -41.78 -12.29
CA GLY A 144 16.97 -42.66 -11.76
C GLY A 144 16.50 -43.54 -10.60
N VAL A 145 15.60 -43.04 -9.75
CA VAL A 145 14.98 -43.83 -8.67
C VAL A 145 14.00 -44.85 -9.23
N GLU A 146 13.18 -44.49 -10.21
CA GLU A 146 12.25 -45.40 -10.89
C GLU A 146 13.00 -46.54 -11.59
N ASP A 147 14.07 -46.23 -12.32
CA ASP A 147 14.92 -47.23 -12.98
C ASP A 147 15.57 -48.17 -11.96
N LYS A 148 16.04 -47.64 -10.84
CA LYS A 148 16.61 -48.45 -9.74
C LYS A 148 15.55 -49.34 -9.09
N ALA A 149 14.34 -48.83 -8.87
CA ALA A 149 13.23 -49.60 -8.32
C ALA A 149 12.82 -50.74 -9.27
N ALA A 150 12.73 -50.46 -10.58
CA ALA A 150 12.45 -51.47 -11.59
C ALA A 150 13.51 -52.59 -11.62
N ARG A 151 14.79 -52.22 -11.50
CA ARG A 151 15.89 -53.18 -11.40
C ARG A 151 15.79 -54.04 -10.13
N LEU A 152 15.57 -53.42 -8.97
CA LEU A 152 15.45 -54.16 -7.70
C LEU A 152 14.23 -55.10 -7.70
N GLU A 153 13.13 -54.71 -8.33
CA GLU A 153 11.95 -55.58 -8.48
C GLU A 153 12.23 -56.76 -9.41
N ALA A 154 13.02 -56.57 -10.48
CA ALA A 154 13.46 -57.66 -11.34
C ALA A 154 14.40 -58.63 -10.60
N GLU A 155 15.38 -58.11 -9.85
CA GLU A 155 16.28 -58.91 -9.01
C GLU A 155 15.48 -59.69 -7.94
N ARG A 156 14.50 -59.04 -7.29
CA ARG A 156 13.61 -59.69 -6.31
C ARG A 156 12.85 -60.87 -6.91
N LYS A 157 12.26 -60.71 -8.10
CA LYS A 157 11.56 -61.80 -8.80
C LYS A 157 12.48 -62.98 -9.11
N GLU A 158 13.72 -62.72 -9.47
CA GLU A 158 14.71 -63.79 -9.69
C GLU A 158 15.07 -64.51 -8.39
N TYR A 159 15.24 -63.78 -7.28
CA TYR A 159 15.45 -64.40 -5.97
C TYR A 159 14.24 -65.24 -5.53
N ASP A 160 13.02 -64.76 -5.69
CA ASP A 160 11.80 -65.52 -5.37
C ASP A 160 11.71 -66.81 -6.20
N ARG A 161 12.11 -66.75 -7.48
CA ARG A 161 12.22 -67.93 -8.35
C ARG A 161 13.27 -68.91 -7.83
N LEU A 162 14.47 -68.46 -7.50
CA LEU A 162 15.56 -69.31 -6.99
C LEU A 162 15.21 -69.97 -5.66
N ILE A 163 14.55 -69.23 -4.76
CA ILE A 163 14.02 -69.74 -3.50
C ILE A 163 13.04 -70.87 -3.76
N THR A 164 12.06 -70.64 -4.63
CA THR A 164 11.04 -71.65 -4.98
C THR A 164 11.67 -72.90 -5.59
N GLN A 165 12.66 -72.75 -6.47
CA GLN A 165 13.39 -73.87 -7.07
C GLN A 165 14.19 -74.65 -6.03
N THR A 166 14.88 -73.95 -5.13
CA THR A 166 15.68 -74.57 -4.07
C THR A 166 14.80 -75.31 -3.08
N ASP A 167 13.67 -74.73 -2.69
CA ASP A 167 12.69 -75.41 -1.83
C ASP A 167 12.09 -76.64 -2.50
N ALA A 168 11.73 -76.56 -3.79
CA ALA A 168 11.23 -77.72 -4.54
C ALA A 168 12.28 -78.84 -4.61
N HIS A 169 13.56 -78.50 -4.83
CA HIS A 169 14.65 -79.47 -4.82
C HIS A 169 14.87 -80.07 -3.43
N ALA A 170 14.89 -79.24 -2.38
CA ALA A 170 15.06 -79.70 -1.00
C ALA A 170 13.92 -80.62 -0.57
N PHE A 171 12.68 -80.30 -0.95
CA PHE A 171 11.51 -81.14 -0.70
C PHE A 171 11.62 -82.49 -1.41
N ARG A 172 12.09 -82.52 -2.67
CA ARG A 172 12.28 -83.77 -3.41
C ARG A 172 13.35 -84.66 -2.78
N LEU A 173 14.47 -84.08 -2.33
CA LEU A 173 15.58 -84.83 -1.78
C LEU A 173 15.32 -85.30 -0.35
N PHE A 174 14.60 -84.50 0.45
CA PHE A 174 14.44 -84.72 1.89
C PHE A 174 12.99 -84.50 2.34
N PRO A 175 12.03 -85.32 1.86
CA PRO A 175 10.62 -85.14 2.17
C PRO A 175 10.33 -85.23 3.68
N ASP A 176 11.02 -86.13 4.39
CA ASP A 176 10.82 -86.35 5.83
C ASP A 176 11.33 -85.16 6.68
N SER A 177 12.27 -84.38 6.14
CA SER A 177 12.80 -83.18 6.79
C SER A 177 11.87 -81.96 6.67
N GLN A 178 10.79 -82.05 5.87
CA GLN A 178 9.88 -80.93 5.65
C GLN A 178 9.09 -80.56 6.91
N ALA A 179 8.60 -81.55 7.66
CA ALA A 179 7.86 -81.29 8.91
C ALA A 179 8.73 -80.58 9.95
N PHE A 180 10.01 -80.98 10.04
CA PHE A 180 10.99 -80.32 10.91
C PHE A 180 11.26 -78.87 10.47
N ALA A 181 11.37 -78.63 9.16
CA ALA A 181 11.58 -77.30 8.62
C ALA A 181 10.40 -76.35 8.90
N ILE A 182 9.16 -76.81 8.68
CA ILE A 182 7.95 -76.03 8.96
C ILE A 182 7.90 -75.66 10.45
N LYS A 183 8.10 -76.64 11.34
CA LYS A 183 8.11 -76.40 12.78
C LYS A 183 9.16 -75.35 13.19
N ARG A 184 10.35 -75.40 12.60
CA ARG A 184 11.41 -74.41 12.86
C ARG A 184 11.07 -73.01 12.39
N VAL A 185 10.40 -72.88 11.23
CA VAL A 185 9.91 -71.58 10.75
C VAL A 185 8.81 -71.03 11.65
N GLU A 186 7.88 -71.88 12.09
CA GLU A 186 6.82 -71.48 13.03
C GLU A 186 7.40 -71.02 14.37
N GLU A 187 8.33 -71.78 14.97
CA GLU A 187 9.05 -71.40 16.18
C GLU A 187 9.75 -70.05 16.03
N HIS A 188 10.41 -69.83 14.89
CA HIS A 188 11.07 -68.57 14.58
C HIS A 188 10.07 -67.40 14.48
N ARG A 189 8.96 -67.58 13.76
CA ARG A 189 7.92 -66.57 13.59
C ARG A 189 7.23 -66.20 14.91
N VAL A 190 6.95 -67.19 15.75
CA VAL A 190 6.43 -66.97 17.11
C VAL A 190 7.45 -66.18 17.94
N GLY A 191 8.74 -66.51 17.83
CA GLY A 191 9.82 -65.76 18.49
C GLY A 191 9.94 -64.30 18.03
N GLN A 192 9.51 -63.97 16.82
CA GLN A 192 9.44 -62.60 16.29
C GLN A 192 8.10 -61.89 16.53
N ALA A 193 7.22 -62.45 17.38
CA ALA A 193 5.88 -61.93 17.66
C ALA A 193 4.98 -61.80 16.42
N GLN A 194 5.20 -62.64 15.40
CA GLN A 194 4.35 -62.66 14.22
C GLN A 194 3.08 -63.48 14.51
N GLU A 195 1.96 -62.79 14.75
CA GLU A 195 0.70 -63.40 15.22
C GLU A 195 -0.02 -64.24 14.14
N ASN A 196 0.21 -63.94 12.86
CA ASN A 196 -0.43 -64.64 11.76
C ASN A 196 0.56 -65.59 11.06
N LEU A 197 0.45 -66.87 11.36
CA LEU A 197 1.28 -67.92 10.74
C LEU A 197 0.86 -68.27 9.31
N GLY A 198 -0.34 -67.87 8.88
CA GLY A 198 -0.87 -68.12 7.53
C GLY A 198 -0.29 -67.21 6.44
N VAL A 199 0.57 -66.26 6.80
CA VAL A 199 1.22 -65.34 5.86
C VAL A 199 2.28 -66.12 5.04
N PRO A 200 2.41 -65.87 3.72
CA PRO A 200 3.45 -66.50 2.90
C PRO A 200 4.85 -66.41 3.54
N TRP A 201 5.68 -67.41 3.28
CA TRP A 201 7.06 -67.42 3.77
C TRP A 201 7.84 -66.23 3.19
N THR A 202 8.52 -65.51 4.08
CA THR A 202 9.46 -64.47 3.67
C THR A 202 10.74 -65.13 3.15
N PRO A 203 11.58 -64.43 2.37
CA PRO A 203 12.88 -64.97 1.96
C PRO A 203 13.72 -65.47 3.13
N TYR A 204 13.61 -64.83 4.29
CA TYR A 204 14.30 -65.26 5.51
C TYR A 204 13.73 -66.55 6.09
N ASP A 205 12.40 -66.71 6.10
CA ASP A 205 11.76 -67.97 6.51
C ASP A 205 12.21 -69.14 5.64
N HIS A 206 12.36 -68.93 4.33
CA HIS A 206 12.89 -69.94 3.42
C HIS A 206 14.34 -70.33 3.74
N LEU A 207 15.19 -69.37 4.16
CA LEU A 207 16.54 -69.65 4.64
C LEU A 207 16.54 -70.45 5.96
N VAL A 208 15.67 -70.10 6.90
CA VAL A 208 15.48 -70.85 8.16
C VAL A 208 15.04 -72.28 7.86
N ALA A 209 14.07 -72.46 6.96
CA ALA A 209 13.61 -73.78 6.53
C ALA A 209 14.74 -74.59 5.89
N LEU A 210 15.50 -74.00 4.96
CA LEU A 210 16.63 -74.68 4.31
C LEU A 210 17.69 -75.11 5.34
N ASN A 211 18.07 -74.21 6.26
CA ASN A 211 19.04 -74.53 7.31
C ASN A 211 18.54 -75.64 8.25
N ALA A 212 17.25 -75.64 8.59
CA ALA A 212 16.62 -76.68 9.37
C ALA A 212 16.67 -78.04 8.65
N ARG A 213 16.38 -78.09 7.35
CA ARG A 213 16.47 -79.33 6.54
C ARG A 213 17.90 -79.87 6.52
N VAL A 214 18.89 -79.02 6.28
CA VAL A 214 20.31 -79.42 6.26
C VAL A 214 20.75 -79.93 7.64
N SER A 215 20.35 -79.25 8.71
CA SER A 215 20.68 -79.65 10.08
C SER A 215 20.06 -81.00 10.46
N HIS A 216 18.80 -81.23 10.08
CA HIS A 216 18.14 -82.51 10.28
C HIS A 216 18.84 -83.65 9.53
N MET A 217 19.24 -83.40 8.28
CA MET A 217 19.99 -84.38 7.49
C MET A 217 21.34 -84.73 8.11
N ARG A 218 22.08 -83.75 8.65
CA ARG A 218 23.34 -84.02 9.36
C ARG A 218 23.12 -84.86 10.61
N ALA A 219 22.05 -84.60 11.36
CA ALA A 219 21.72 -85.40 12.54
C ALA A 219 21.36 -86.85 12.15
N ILE A 220 20.63 -87.05 11.05
CA ILE A 220 20.35 -88.38 10.51
C ILE A 220 21.65 -89.08 10.11
N ASP A 221 22.50 -88.42 9.33
CA ASP A 221 23.77 -88.99 8.84
C ASP A 221 24.69 -89.42 10.00
N GLN A 222 24.78 -88.61 11.04
CA GLN A 222 25.56 -88.92 12.22
C GLN A 222 24.97 -90.07 13.04
N ASN A 223 23.64 -90.17 13.13
CA ASN A 223 23.00 -91.32 13.77
C ASN A 223 23.13 -92.60 12.91
N LEU A 224 23.20 -92.47 11.58
CA LEU A 224 23.45 -93.59 10.66
C LEU A 224 24.91 -94.08 10.75
N SER A 225 25.88 -93.20 10.98
CA SER A 225 27.29 -93.60 11.15
C SER A 225 27.53 -94.45 12.39
N ASP A 226 26.67 -94.35 13.39
CA ASP A 226 26.74 -95.13 14.63
C ASP A 226 26.06 -96.51 14.51
N ILE A 227 25.24 -96.72 13.46
CA ILE A 227 24.51 -97.98 13.24
C ILE A 227 25.43 -99.20 13.11
N PRO A 228 26.57 -99.17 12.38
CA PRO A 228 27.46 -100.32 12.30
C PRO A 228 27.99 -100.75 13.66
N ASP A 229 28.33 -99.79 14.53
CA ASP A 229 28.85 -100.06 15.86
C ASP A 229 27.77 -100.58 16.81
N VAL A 230 26.58 -99.97 16.79
CA VAL A 230 25.42 -100.42 17.58
C VAL A 230 24.93 -101.79 17.10
N ALA A 231 24.87 -102.03 15.78
CA ALA A 231 24.52 -103.32 15.20
C ALA A 231 25.54 -104.40 15.56
N THR A 232 26.83 -104.08 15.57
CA THR A 232 27.89 -105.00 16.00
C THR A 232 27.76 -105.36 17.49
N GLN A 233 27.44 -104.39 18.34
CA GLN A 233 27.17 -104.63 19.76
C GLN A 233 25.94 -105.52 19.98
N LEU A 234 24.84 -105.25 19.26
CA LEU A 234 23.62 -106.06 19.31
C LEU A 234 23.85 -107.48 18.77
N PHE A 235 24.62 -107.66 17.70
CA PHE A 235 24.98 -108.99 17.18
C PHE A 235 25.84 -109.78 18.17
N ARG A 236 26.77 -109.13 18.88
CA ARG A 236 27.55 -109.78 19.96
C ARG A 236 26.66 -110.22 21.13
N LEU A 237 25.70 -109.38 21.53
CA LEU A 237 24.78 -109.68 22.64
C LEU A 237 23.77 -110.78 22.27
N CYS A 238 23.20 -110.76 21.07
CA CYS A 238 22.23 -111.76 20.60
C CYS A 238 22.89 -113.08 20.16
N GLY A 239 24.14 -113.07 19.72
CA GLY A 239 24.91 -114.29 19.40
C GLY A 239 25.24 -115.15 20.62
N LEU A 240 25.27 -114.55 21.82
CA LEU A 240 25.46 -115.27 23.09
C LEU A 240 24.18 -115.87 23.66
N ALA A 241 23.00 -115.47 23.17
CA ALA A 241 21.69 -115.93 23.68
C ALA A 241 21.15 -117.19 22.98
N LYS A 242 21.92 -117.84 22.09
CA LYS A 242 21.53 -119.08 21.40
C LYS A 242 22.21 -120.36 21.89
N TRP A 243 22.86 -120.32 23.06
CA TRP A 243 23.48 -121.48 23.70
C TRP A 243 23.20 -121.57 25.21
N CYS A 244 21.94 -121.38 25.61
CA CYS A 244 21.40 -121.89 26.87
C CYS A 244 20.12 -122.65 26.57
#